data_AF-A0A924KWZ1-F1
#
_entry.id   AF-A0A924KWZ1-F1
#
_cell.length_a   1.000
_cell.length_b   1.000
_cell.length_c   1.000
_cell.angle_alpha   90.00
_cell.angle_beta   90.00
_cell.angle_gamma   90.00
#
_symmetry.space_group_name_H-M   'P 1'
#
loop_
_entity.id
_entity.type
_entity.pdbx_description
1 polymer ?
#
loop_
_entity_poly.entity_id
_entity_poly.type
_entity_poly.pdbx_seq_one_letter_code
_entity_poly.pdbx_strand_id
1 'polypeptide(L)'
;MFEFFKKKPVTALDSMSNAVYGNAPPKKRADLGHATNLASELLMHIVDVREISEHAIALDSGPIPSSTHELALMIALDFFAKPTLVSNVFDALLIARMPAVEWYRQNLVAPMLVETFETILYELYKPGRRAA
;
A
#
# COMPACT_ATOMS: atom_id res chain seq x y z
N MET A 1 19.19 31.29 19.42
CA MET A 1 19.64 30.63 18.18
C MET A 1 18.75 29.41 18.02
N PHE A 2 17.92 29.39 16.96
CA PHE A 2 16.81 28.46 16.79
C PHE A 2 17.27 27.13 16.16
N GLU A 3 17.08 26.02 16.87
CA GLU A 3 17.16 24.65 16.31
C GLU A 3 15.73 24.14 16.08
N PHE A 4 15.26 24.25 14.83
CA PHE A 4 13.94 23.79 14.40
C PHE A 4 13.93 22.26 14.23
N PHE A 5 13.47 21.54 15.25
CA PHE A 5 13.04 20.15 15.11
C PHE A 5 11.78 20.09 14.23
N LYS A 6 11.96 19.94 12.91
CA LYS A 6 10.87 19.60 11.99
C LYS A 6 10.41 18.17 12.30
N LYS A 7 9.31 18.01 13.04
CA LYS A 7 8.58 16.74 13.09
C LYS A 7 8.16 16.39 11.66
N LYS A 8 8.57 15.20 11.18
CA LYS A 8 8.08 14.66 9.89
C LYS A 8 6.53 14.67 9.93
N PRO A 9 5.85 15.13 8.88
CA PRO A 9 4.40 15.09 8.83
C PRO A 9 3.95 13.64 8.97
N VAL A 10 2.99 13.38 9.86
CA VAL A 10 2.36 12.07 10.03
C VAL A 10 1.64 11.76 8.71
N THR A 11 2.17 10.80 7.96
CA THR A 11 1.57 10.35 6.71
C THR A 11 0.36 9.46 7.02
N ALA A 12 -0.56 9.28 6.07
CA ALA A 12 -1.66 8.30 6.21
C ALA A 12 -1.12 6.90 6.55
N LEU A 13 0.10 6.60 6.11
CA LEU A 13 0.85 5.37 6.34
C LEU A 13 1.40 5.27 7.78
N ASP A 14 1.82 6.38 8.40
CA ASP A 14 2.22 6.41 9.81
C ASP A 14 1.02 6.19 10.75
N SER A 15 -0.15 6.72 10.39
CA SER A 15 -1.41 6.45 11.10
C SER A 15 -1.85 5.00 10.94
N MET A 16 -1.71 4.42 9.74
CA MET A 16 -1.90 2.98 9.52
C MET A 16 -0.88 2.16 10.32
N SER A 17 0.34 2.66 10.51
CA SER A 17 1.39 1.90 11.19
C SER A 17 1.13 1.63 12.65
N ASN A 18 0.80 2.69 13.38
CA ASN A 18 0.46 2.58 14.79
C ASN A 18 -0.82 1.80 15.01
N ALA A 19 -1.76 1.88 14.06
CA ALA A 19 -2.92 1.01 14.08
C ALA A 19 -2.46 -0.46 13.95
N VAL A 20 -1.78 -0.83 12.86
CA VAL A 20 -1.57 -2.23 12.44
C VAL A 20 -0.69 -3.03 13.40
N TYR A 21 0.38 -2.44 13.94
CA TYR A 21 1.36 -3.19 14.76
C TYR A 21 1.46 -2.77 16.23
N GLY A 22 0.72 -1.73 16.65
CA GLY A 22 0.89 -1.16 17.99
C GLY A 22 2.33 -0.69 18.24
N ASN A 23 2.82 -0.86 19.48
CA ASN A 23 4.12 -0.30 19.92
C ASN A 23 5.37 -1.12 19.54
N ALA A 24 5.24 -2.27 18.88
CA ALA A 24 6.38 -3.13 18.54
C ALA A 24 6.21 -3.75 17.14
N PRO A 25 6.56 -3.01 16.06
CA PRO A 25 6.52 -3.54 14.71
C PRO A 25 7.46 -4.77 14.57
N PRO A 26 7.06 -5.79 13.78
CA PRO A 26 7.92 -6.93 13.53
C PRO A 26 9.23 -6.48 12.86
N LYS A 27 10.32 -7.24 13.03
CA LYS A 27 11.59 -6.96 12.34
C LYS A 27 11.33 -6.88 10.84
N LYS A 28 11.66 -5.73 10.23
CA LYS A 28 11.53 -5.46 8.80
C LYS A 28 12.23 -6.56 7.98
N ARG A 29 11.46 -7.29 7.17
CA ARG A 29 11.95 -8.38 6.28
C ARG A 29 11.48 -8.23 4.83
N ALA A 30 10.92 -7.08 4.47
CA ALA A 30 10.45 -6.85 3.11
C ALA A 30 11.62 -6.85 2.11
N ASP A 31 11.47 -7.64 1.05
CA ASP A 31 12.31 -7.54 -0.14
C ASP A 31 11.67 -6.51 -1.08
N LEU A 32 12.34 -5.37 -1.25
CA LEU A 32 11.84 -4.27 -2.04
C LEU A 32 11.58 -4.67 -3.50
N GLY A 33 12.52 -5.39 -4.13
CA GLY A 33 12.40 -5.77 -5.54
C GLY A 33 11.26 -6.76 -5.77
N HIS A 34 11.13 -7.74 -4.87
CA HIS A 34 10.02 -8.68 -4.94
C HIS A 34 8.68 -7.99 -4.64
N ALA A 35 8.62 -7.07 -3.69
CA ALA A 35 7.41 -6.32 -3.41
C ALA A 35 6.98 -5.43 -4.59
N THR A 36 7.95 -4.80 -5.29
CA THR A 36 7.70 -4.03 -6.52
C THR A 36 7.13 -4.92 -7.62
N ASN A 37 7.64 -6.14 -7.79
CA ASN A 37 7.11 -7.09 -8.79
C ASN A 37 5.68 -7.50 -8.44
N LEU A 38 5.43 -7.89 -7.18
CA LEU A 38 4.09 -8.24 -6.72
C LEU A 38 3.11 -7.06 -6.87
N ALA A 39 3.54 -5.83 -6.56
CA ALA A 39 2.72 -4.64 -6.77
C ALA A 39 2.42 -4.43 -8.26
N SER A 40 3.39 -4.67 -9.16
CA SER A 40 3.16 -4.61 -10.61
C SER A 40 2.11 -5.61 -11.06
N GLU A 41 2.13 -6.84 -10.53
CA GLU A 41 1.11 -7.86 -10.79
C GLU A 41 -0.28 -7.43 -10.29
N LEU A 42 -0.37 -6.88 -9.06
CA LEU A 42 -1.62 -6.33 -8.51
C LEU A 42 -2.18 -5.18 -9.36
N LEU A 43 -1.29 -4.40 -9.96
CA LEU A 43 -1.63 -3.30 -10.87
C LEU A 43 -1.81 -3.77 -12.32
N MET A 44 -1.83 -5.08 -12.58
CA MET A 44 -1.95 -5.70 -13.91
C MET A 44 -0.93 -5.15 -14.93
N HIS A 45 0.25 -4.74 -14.47
CA HIS A 45 1.29 -4.10 -15.28
C HIS A 45 0.84 -2.84 -16.04
N ILE A 46 -0.22 -2.17 -15.57
CA ILE A 46 -0.72 -0.92 -16.17
C ILE A 46 0.23 0.25 -15.88
N VAL A 47 0.95 0.18 -14.76
CA VAL A 47 1.95 1.17 -14.34
C VAL A 47 3.35 0.63 -14.61
N ASP A 48 4.24 1.49 -15.11
CA ASP A 48 5.64 1.13 -15.36
C ASP A 48 6.34 0.72 -14.05
N VAL A 49 7.05 -0.41 -14.08
CA VAL A 49 7.74 -0.96 -12.90
C VAL A 49 8.76 0.02 -12.29
N ARG A 50 9.34 0.92 -13.09
CA ARG A 50 10.24 1.98 -12.60
C ARG A 50 9.49 2.99 -11.75
N GLU A 51 8.30 3.41 -12.18
CA GLU A 51 7.44 4.32 -11.41
C GLU A 51 6.99 3.65 -10.11
N ILE A 52 6.63 2.37 -10.17
CA ILE A 52 6.33 1.56 -8.98
C ILE A 52 7.53 1.50 -8.05
N SER A 53 8.74 1.28 -8.58
CA SER A 53 9.98 1.20 -7.80
C SER A 53 10.32 2.53 -7.11
N GLU A 54 10.10 3.67 -7.76
CA GLU A 54 10.35 4.99 -7.17
C GLU A 54 9.44 5.26 -5.97
N HIS A 55 8.15 4.91 -6.08
CA HIS A 55 7.22 4.97 -4.94
C HIS A 55 7.53 3.93 -3.87
N ALA A 56 7.95 2.72 -4.28
CA ALA A 56 8.31 1.65 -3.36
C ALA A 56 9.50 2.03 -2.48
N ILE A 57 10.52 2.73 -3.02
CA ILE A 57 11.66 3.23 -2.24
C ILE A 57 11.20 4.23 -1.17
N ALA A 58 10.27 5.13 -1.52
CA ALA A 58 9.72 6.08 -0.56
C ALA A 58 8.96 5.38 0.56
N LEU A 59 8.17 4.36 0.22
CA LEU A 59 7.40 3.55 1.18
C LEU A 59 8.30 2.66 2.05
N ASP A 60 9.33 2.05 1.48
CA ASP A 60 10.27 1.21 2.20
C ASP A 60 11.11 2.00 3.21
N SER A 61 11.35 3.29 2.97
CA SER A 61 12.03 4.15 3.95
C SER A 61 11.21 4.44 5.22
N GLY A 62 9.93 4.04 5.26
CA GLY A 62 9.02 4.16 6.39
C GLY A 62 9.14 3.04 7.43
N PRO A 63 8.47 3.18 8.60
CA PRO A 63 8.46 2.18 9.67
C PRO A 63 7.74 0.86 9.30
N ILE A 64 7.12 0.80 8.14
CA ILE A 64 6.37 -0.33 7.60
C ILE A 64 6.78 -0.44 6.14
N PRO A 65 7.08 -1.66 5.63
CA PRO A 65 6.35 -2.90 5.95
C PRO A 65 7.16 -4.04 6.54
N SER A 66 6.48 -4.91 7.31
CA SER A 66 7.13 -6.00 8.01
C SER A 66 7.43 -7.19 7.09
N SER A 67 6.59 -7.38 6.05
CA SER A 67 6.74 -8.39 5.00
C SER A 67 6.71 -7.81 3.58
N THR A 68 7.23 -8.58 2.62
CA THR A 68 7.19 -8.27 1.17
C THR A 68 5.78 -8.09 0.64
N HIS A 69 4.82 -8.89 1.12
CA HIS A 69 3.42 -8.85 0.65
C HIS A 69 2.67 -7.62 1.17
N GLU A 70 2.98 -7.20 2.39
CA GLU A 70 2.45 -5.96 2.97
C GLU A 70 2.96 -4.74 2.20
N LEU A 71 4.24 -4.74 1.81
CA LEU A 71 4.81 -3.72 0.96
C LEU A 71 4.12 -3.67 -0.41
N ALA A 72 3.90 -4.83 -1.03
CA ALA A 72 3.21 -4.92 -2.30
C ALA A 72 1.79 -4.33 -2.24
N LEU A 73 1.01 -4.67 -1.20
CA LEU A 73 -0.34 -4.12 -1.01
C LEU A 73 -0.34 -2.62 -0.80
N MET A 74 0.60 -2.10 0.00
CA MET A 74 0.69 -0.67 0.26
C MET A 74 1.09 0.13 -0.97
N ILE A 75 2.04 -0.39 -1.77
CA ILE A 75 2.41 0.20 -3.05
C ILE A 75 1.19 0.23 -3.98
N ALA A 76 0.52 -0.91 -4.19
CA ALA A 76 -0.65 -0.99 -5.06
C ALA A 76 -1.77 -0.03 -4.61
N LEU A 77 -2.02 0.07 -3.30
CA LEU A 77 -3.02 0.98 -2.74
C LEU A 77 -2.69 2.45 -3.02
N ASP A 78 -1.43 2.86 -2.92
CA ASP A 78 -1.01 4.23 -3.23
C ASP A 78 -1.26 4.59 -4.70
N PHE A 79 -1.08 3.63 -5.62
CA PHE A 79 -1.45 3.82 -7.03
C PHE A 79 -2.96 3.85 -7.25
N PHE A 80 -3.72 2.97 -6.59
CA PHE A 80 -5.18 3.00 -6.64
C PHE A 80 -5.76 4.31 -6.07
N ALA A 81 -5.09 4.93 -5.10
CA ALA A 81 -5.49 6.24 -4.59
C ALA A 81 -5.21 7.41 -5.55
N LYS A 82 -4.51 7.18 -6.68
CA LYS A 82 -4.11 8.20 -7.66
C LYS A 82 -4.87 8.03 -8.98
N PRO A 83 -6.08 8.58 -9.11
CA PRO A 83 -6.93 8.40 -10.29
C PRO A 83 -6.34 8.95 -11.60
N THR A 84 -5.33 9.83 -11.53
CA THR A 84 -4.61 10.35 -12.70
C THR A 84 -3.67 9.35 -13.36
N LEU A 85 -3.25 8.30 -12.63
CA LEU A 85 -2.26 7.33 -13.11
C LEU A 85 -2.88 6.13 -13.81
N VAL A 86 -4.17 5.87 -13.60
CA VAL A 86 -4.81 4.66 -14.10
C VAL A 86 -6.26 4.97 -14.46
N SER A 87 -6.56 5.11 -15.75
CA SER A 87 -7.91 5.41 -16.24
C SER A 87 -8.85 4.19 -16.27
N ASN A 88 -8.30 2.97 -16.10
CA ASN A 88 -9.03 1.69 -16.15
C ASN A 88 -8.72 0.79 -14.92
N VAL A 89 -8.76 1.35 -13.70
CA VAL A 89 -8.37 0.63 -12.47
C VAL A 89 -9.34 -0.49 -12.08
N PHE A 90 -10.58 -0.45 -12.55
CA PHE A 90 -11.64 -1.29 -11.98
C PHE A 90 -11.32 -2.80 -12.07
N ASP A 91 -10.75 -3.25 -13.19
CA ASP A 91 -10.35 -4.64 -13.37
C ASP A 91 -9.14 -4.99 -12.49
N ALA A 92 -8.13 -4.11 -12.44
CA ALA A 92 -6.96 -4.28 -11.57
C ALA A 92 -7.35 -4.31 -10.08
N LEU A 93 -8.34 -3.52 -9.69
CA LEU A 93 -8.87 -3.47 -8.33
C LEU A 93 -9.57 -4.77 -7.96
N LEU A 94 -10.43 -5.29 -8.83
CA LEU A 94 -11.08 -6.59 -8.60
C LEU A 94 -10.06 -7.72 -8.50
N ILE A 95 -9.04 -7.70 -9.35
CA ILE A 95 -7.99 -8.72 -9.34
C ILE A 95 -7.12 -8.59 -8.09
N ALA A 96 -6.74 -7.39 -7.67
CA ALA A 96 -5.87 -7.17 -6.51
C ALA A 96 -6.49 -7.61 -5.17
N ARG A 97 -7.82 -7.65 -5.06
CA ARG A 97 -8.52 -8.16 -3.87
C ARG A 97 -8.30 -9.66 -3.65
N MET A 98 -8.14 -10.45 -4.73
CA MET A 98 -7.97 -11.90 -4.60
C MET A 98 -6.63 -12.27 -3.91
N PRO A 99 -5.46 -11.76 -4.36
CA PRO A 99 -4.20 -11.99 -3.65
C PRO A 99 -4.21 -11.43 -2.23
N ALA A 100 -4.85 -10.29 -1.97
CA ALA A 100 -4.92 -9.73 -0.61
C ALA A 100 -5.58 -10.71 0.38
N VAL A 101 -6.70 -11.33 -0.01
CA VAL A 101 -7.38 -12.34 0.80
C VAL A 101 -6.54 -13.61 0.94
N GLU A 102 -5.86 -14.05 -0.12
CA GLU A 102 -5.01 -15.24 -0.07
C GLU A 102 -3.79 -15.03 0.83
N TRP A 103 -3.12 -13.88 0.73
CA TRP A 103 -1.98 -13.53 1.59
C TRP A 103 -2.39 -13.40 3.06
N TYR A 104 -3.61 -12.92 3.33
CA TYR A 104 -4.19 -12.96 4.67
C TYR A 104 -4.35 -14.40 5.18
N ARG A 105 -4.94 -15.31 4.39
CA ARG A 105 -5.11 -16.72 4.76
C ARG A 105 -3.78 -17.42 5.04
N GLN A 106 -2.72 -17.02 4.34
CA GLN A 106 -1.36 -17.54 4.51
C GLN A 106 -0.58 -16.87 5.66
N ASN A 107 -1.17 -15.93 6.40
CA ASN A 107 -0.52 -15.11 7.43
C ASN A 107 0.68 -14.30 6.91
N LEU A 108 0.68 -13.93 5.63
CA LEU A 108 1.72 -13.11 5.01
C LEU A 108 1.47 -11.61 5.20
N VAL A 109 0.24 -11.25 5.54
CA VAL A 109 -0.24 -9.89 5.73
C VAL A 109 -1.07 -9.82 7.01
N ALA A 110 -0.84 -8.79 7.83
CA ALA A 110 -1.64 -8.53 9.02
C ALA A 110 -3.13 -8.32 8.68
N PRO A 111 -4.08 -8.89 9.46
CA PRO A 111 -5.52 -8.77 9.21
C PRO A 111 -5.97 -7.32 9.00
N MET A 112 -5.46 -6.41 9.84
CA MET A 112 -5.87 -5.00 9.78
C MET A 112 -5.34 -4.27 8.54
N LEU A 113 -4.24 -4.72 7.94
CA LEU A 113 -3.77 -4.17 6.67
C LEU A 113 -4.74 -4.52 5.55
N VAL A 114 -5.24 -5.76 5.51
CA VAL A 114 -6.25 -6.19 4.52
C VAL A 114 -7.57 -5.46 4.73
N GLU A 115 -8.02 -5.31 5.96
CA GLU A 115 -9.23 -4.53 6.28
C GLU A 115 -9.10 -3.07 5.84
N THR A 116 -7.95 -2.46 6.10
CA THR A 116 -7.69 -1.07 5.70
C THR A 116 -7.62 -0.93 4.18
N PHE A 117 -6.96 -1.88 3.50
CA PHE A 117 -6.90 -1.96 2.05
C PHE A 117 -8.31 -2.01 1.43
N GLU A 118 -9.14 -2.95 1.88
CA GLU A 118 -10.53 -3.09 1.41
C GLU A 118 -11.38 -1.84 1.69
N THR A 119 -11.23 -1.25 2.88
CA THR A 119 -11.98 -0.06 3.30
C THR A 119 -11.64 1.14 2.42
N ILE A 120 -10.35 1.39 2.15
CA ILE A 120 -9.91 2.51 1.32
C ILE A 120 -10.36 2.30 -0.13
N LEU A 121 -10.21 1.08 -0.68
CA LEU A 121 -10.71 0.77 -2.02
C LEU A 121 -12.23 0.96 -2.12
N TYR A 122 -12.99 0.56 -1.11
CA TYR A 122 -14.42 0.81 -1.08
C TYR A 122 -14.73 2.32 -1.05
N GLU A 123 -14.07 3.10 -0.20
CA GLU A 123 -14.32 4.55 -0.11
C GLU A 123 -13.97 5.31 -1.39
N LEU A 124 -12.94 4.88 -2.10
CA LEU A 124 -12.51 5.45 -3.38
C LEU A 124 -13.48 5.11 -4.53
N TYR A 125 -14.01 3.89 -4.56
CA TYR A 125 -14.72 3.36 -5.74
C TYR A 125 -16.18 2.95 -5.50
N LYS A 126 -16.76 3.24 -4.31
CA LYS A 126 -18.17 2.90 -4.03
C LYS A 126 -19.13 3.57 -5.05
N PRO A 127 -20.16 2.84 -5.51
CA PRO A 127 -21.15 3.38 -6.43
C PRO A 127 -21.84 4.61 -5.83
N GLY A 128 -21.78 5.77 -6.53
CA GLY A 128 -22.45 7.00 -6.12
C GLY A 128 -21.52 8.19 -5.83
N ARG A 129 -20.22 7.97 -5.63
CA ARG A 129 -19.21 9.04 -5.68
C ARG A 129 -18.77 9.20 -7.14
N ARG A 130 -19.44 10.08 -7.90
CA ARG A 130 -18.86 10.58 -9.15
C ARG A 130 -17.60 11.35 -8.77
N ALA A 131 -16.44 10.88 -9.22
CA ALA A 131 -15.24 11.70 -9.25
C ALA A 131 -15.60 12.97 -10.04
N ALA A 132 -15.62 14.10 -9.36
CA ALA A 132 -15.73 15.41 -9.97
C ALA A 132 -14.36 15.84 -10.49
#